data_AF-A0ABD1GY72-F1
#
_entry.id   AF-A0ABD1GY72-F1
#
_cell.length_a   1.000
_cell.length_b   1.000
_cell.length_c   1.000
_cell.angle_alpha   90.00
_cell.angle_beta   90.00
_cell.angle_gamma   90.00
#
_symmetry.space_group_name_H-M   'P 1'
#
loop_
_entity.id
_entity.type
_entity.pdbx_description
1 polymer ?
#
loop_
_entity_poly.entity_id
_entity_poly.type
_entity_poly.pdbx_seq_one_letter_code
_entity_poly.pdbx_strand_id
1 'polypeptide(L)'
;MALEITQYLLAAQSPDAKIRKEGETALGQFHEQNLPGFLLSLTVELASDEKPTKSRRLAGIVLKNSLDAKETATKNNLVQQWMAIDISFKSQIKNSLLNTLGSSV
;
A
#
# COMPACT_ATOMS: atom_id res chain seq x y z
N MET A 1 -10.43 5.21 9.06
CA MET A 1 -10.85 5.83 7.79
C MET A 1 -9.71 5.64 6.81
N ALA A 2 -9.95 5.11 5.62
CA ALA A 2 -8.89 4.91 4.62
C ALA A 2 -8.47 6.27 4.05
N LEU A 3 -7.16 6.49 3.86
CA LEU A 3 -6.65 7.68 3.20
C LEU A 3 -6.82 7.56 1.68
N GLU A 4 -7.12 8.67 1.02
CA GLU A 4 -7.09 8.74 -0.44
C GLU A 4 -5.64 8.73 -0.95
N ILE A 5 -5.13 7.52 -1.21
CA ILE A 5 -3.77 7.32 -1.72
C ILE A 5 -3.69 7.33 -3.26
N THR A 6 -4.82 7.25 -3.96
CA THR A 6 -4.90 7.18 -5.43
C THR A 6 -4.09 8.28 -6.12
N GLN A 7 -4.27 9.52 -5.68
CA GLN A 7 -3.59 10.68 -6.27
C GLN A 7 -2.07 10.60 -6.13
N TYR A 8 -1.57 10.10 -5.00
CA TYR A 8 -0.13 9.99 -4.74
C TYR A 8 0.48 8.82 -5.51
N LEU A 9 -0.25 7.71 -5.63
CA LEU A 9 0.14 6.57 -6.48
C LEU A 9 0.16 6.93 -7.97
N LEU A 10 -0.77 7.76 -8.42
CA LEU A 10 -0.78 8.28 -9.79
C LEU A 10 0.36 9.29 -10.00
N ALA A 11 0.59 10.18 -9.03
CA ALA A 11 1.69 11.15 -9.06
C ALA A 11 3.06 10.44 -9.15
N ALA A 12 3.26 9.37 -8.38
CA ALA A 12 4.47 8.54 -8.42
C ALA A 12 4.71 7.87 -9.79
N GLN A 13 3.68 7.74 -10.63
CA GLN A 13 3.77 7.19 -11.99
C GLN A 13 3.85 8.27 -13.08
N SER A 14 3.83 9.54 -12.70
CA SER A 14 3.89 10.66 -13.65
C SER A 14 5.18 10.64 -14.47
N PRO A 15 5.19 11.07 -15.74
CA PRO A 15 6.43 11.27 -16.50
C PRO A 15 7.24 12.47 -15.99
N ASP A 16 6.62 13.39 -15.24
CA ASP A 16 7.29 14.55 -14.64
C ASP A 16 8.05 14.16 -13.36
N ALA A 17 9.36 14.45 -13.33
CA ALA A 17 10.22 14.11 -12.20
C ALA A 17 9.85 14.82 -10.89
N LYS A 18 9.32 16.05 -10.96
CA LYS A 18 8.89 16.82 -9.79
C LYS A 18 7.65 16.17 -9.17
N ILE A 19 6.64 15.89 -9.99
CA ILE A 19 5.38 15.27 -9.55
C ILE A 19 5.63 13.86 -8.99
N ARG A 20 6.50 13.08 -9.62
CA ARG A 20 6.90 11.76 -9.08
C ARG A 20 7.50 11.87 -7.69
N LYS A 21 8.48 12.76 -7.53
CA LYS A 21 9.19 12.91 -6.25
C LYS A 21 8.27 13.41 -5.15
N GLU A 22 7.34 14.30 -5.46
CA GLU A 22 6.30 14.77 -4.53
C GLU A 22 5.38 13.61 -4.12
N GLY A 23 4.92 12.80 -5.07
CA GLY A 23 4.12 11.60 -4.79
C GLY A 23 4.84 10.58 -3.91
N GLU A 24 6.10 10.26 -4.25
CA GLU A 24 6.95 9.34 -3.46
C GLU A 24 7.21 9.87 -2.05
N THR A 25 7.49 11.17 -1.91
CA THR A 25 7.72 11.80 -0.61
C THR A 25 6.47 11.73 0.26
N ALA A 26 5.30 12.02 -0.31
CA ALA A 26 4.03 11.91 0.41
C ALA A 26 3.76 10.46 0.86
N LEU A 27 3.95 9.48 -0.03
CA LEU A 27 3.79 8.06 0.32
C LEU A 27 4.75 7.64 1.43
N GLY A 28 6.01 8.10 1.39
CA GLY A 28 6.98 7.87 2.47
C GLY A 28 6.55 8.46 3.80
N GLN A 29 6.07 9.70 3.81
CA GLN A 29 5.57 10.35 5.02
C GLN A 29 4.35 9.62 5.62
N PHE A 30 3.43 9.13 4.79
CA PHE A 30 2.29 8.33 5.26
C PHE A 30 2.71 7.00 5.85
N HIS A 31 3.70 6.34 5.24
CA HIS A 31 4.28 5.11 5.74
C HIS A 31 4.92 5.30 7.12
N GLU A 32 5.67 6.39 7.32
CA GLU A 32 6.31 6.71 8.61
C GLU A 32 5.33 7.18 9.69
N GLN A 33 4.29 7.95 9.33
CA GLN A 33 3.30 8.44 10.30
C GLN A 33 2.33 7.36 10.76
N ASN A 34 1.82 6.53 9.84
CA ASN A 34 0.80 5.55 10.16
C ASN A 34 0.86 4.34 9.22
N LEU A 35 1.81 3.45 9.50
CA LEU A 35 1.99 2.20 8.77
C LEU A 35 0.69 1.35 8.71
N PRO A 36 -0.05 1.07 9.82
CA PRO A 36 -1.31 0.32 9.74
C PRO A 36 -2.36 0.95 8.82
N GLY A 37 -2.55 2.26 8.93
CA GLY A 37 -3.51 3.00 8.11
C GLY A 37 -3.10 3.05 6.64
N PHE A 38 -1.81 3.17 6.37
CA PHE A 38 -1.25 3.15 5.03
C PHE A 38 -1.47 1.80 4.34
N LEU A 39 -1.16 0.68 5.01
CA LEU A 39 -1.36 -0.67 4.47
C LEU A 39 -2.85 -0.97 4.24
N LEU A 40 -3.73 -0.51 5.14
CA LEU A 40 -5.17 -0.62 4.93
C LEU A 40 -5.63 0.18 3.70
N SER A 41 -5.15 1.41 3.55
CA SER A 41 -5.49 2.26 2.41
C SER A 41 -5.01 1.66 1.08
N LEU A 42 -3.81 1.08 1.04
CA LEU A 42 -3.29 0.33 -0.11
C LEU A 42 -4.17 -0.86 -0.47
N THR A 43 -4.67 -1.55 0.56
CA THR A 43 -5.54 -2.71 0.36
C THR A 43 -6.92 -2.30 -0.16
N VAL A 44 -7.51 -1.25 0.39
CA VAL A 44 -8.80 -0.70 -0.07
C VAL A 44 -8.69 -0.18 -1.50
N GLU A 45 -7.61 0.52 -1.83
CA GLU A 45 -7.34 0.98 -3.20
C GLU A 45 -7.21 -0.20 -4.16
N LEU A 46 -6.50 -1.25 -3.77
CA LEU A 46 -6.34 -2.47 -4.57
C LEU A 46 -7.68 -3.21 -4.77
N ALA A 47 -8.52 -3.25 -3.73
CA ALA A 47 -9.85 -3.87 -3.71
C ALA A 47 -10.94 -3.08 -4.45
N SER A 48 -10.71 -1.80 -4.73
CA SER A 48 -11.69 -0.95 -5.39
C SER A 48 -11.56 -1.07 -6.92
N ASP A 49 -12.49 -1.78 -7.56
CA ASP A 49 -12.53 -1.90 -9.03
C ASP A 49 -12.87 -0.60 -9.76
N GLU A 50 -13.44 0.38 -9.06
CA GLU A 50 -13.69 1.73 -9.61
C GLU A 50 -12.40 2.53 -9.84
N LYS A 51 -11.29 2.12 -9.21
CA LYS A 51 -10.01 2.85 -9.29
C LYS A 51 -9.20 2.41 -10.52
N PRO A 52 -8.36 3.30 -11.09
CA PRO A 52 -7.56 2.98 -12.26
C PRO A 52 -6.69 1.75 -12.04
N THR A 53 -6.64 0.82 -13.00
CA THR A 53 -5.83 -0.41 -12.93
C THR A 53 -4.35 -0.12 -12.61
N LYS A 54 -3.83 1.02 -13.09
CA LYS A 54 -2.46 1.48 -12.80
C LYS A 54 -2.25 1.83 -11.32
N SER A 55 -3.23 2.45 -10.67
CA SER A 55 -3.19 2.75 -9.23
C SER A 55 -3.26 1.45 -8.43
N ARG A 56 -4.22 0.58 -8.75
CA ARG A 56 -4.40 -0.74 -8.12
C ARG A 56 -3.13 -1.58 -8.18
N ARG A 57 -2.53 -1.69 -9.36
CA ARG A 57 -1.30 -2.47 -9.55
C ARG A 57 -0.15 -1.91 -8.73
N LEU A 58 0.02 -0.59 -8.70
CA LEU A 58 1.06 0.04 -7.88
C LEU A 58 0.78 -0.17 -6.38
N ALA A 59 -0.48 -0.02 -5.94
CA ALA A 59 -0.88 -0.26 -4.56
C ALA A 59 -0.50 -1.68 -4.11
N GLY A 60 -0.76 -2.69 -4.95
CA GLY A 60 -0.35 -4.07 -4.68
C GLY A 60 1.17 -4.25 -4.63
N ILE A 61 1.93 -3.58 -5.50
CA ILE A 61 3.40 -3.63 -5.49
C ILE A 61 3.97 -2.98 -4.22
N VAL A 62 3.47 -1.80 -3.86
CA VAL A 62 3.91 -1.08 -2.66
C VAL A 62 3.56 -1.88 -1.41
N LEU A 63 2.34 -2.43 -1.34
CA LEU A 63 1.91 -3.30 -0.25
C LEU A 63 2.84 -4.52 -0.11
N LYS A 64 3.21 -5.16 -1.22
CA LYS A 64 4.16 -6.28 -1.23
C LYS A 64 5.53 -5.84 -0.70
N ASN A 65 6.04 -4.70 -1.16
CA ASN A 65 7.36 -4.19 -0.77
C ASN A 65 7.41 -3.75 0.71
N SER A 66 6.27 -3.36 1.30
CA SER A 66 6.16 -3.08 2.73
C SER A 66 6.12 -4.33 3.61
N LEU A 67 5.90 -5.53 3.04
CA LEU A 67 5.81 -6.79 3.78
C LEU A 67 6.97 -7.75 3.46
N ASP A 68 7.56 -7.63 2.27
CA ASP A 68 8.62 -8.52 1.79
C ASP A 68 9.77 -7.70 1.18
N ALA A 69 10.99 -8.10 1.49
CA ALA A 69 12.22 -7.52 0.96
C ALA A 69 13.16 -8.62 0.50
N LYS A 70 14.05 -8.29 -0.45
CA LYS A 70 15.06 -9.23 -0.98
C LYS A 70 16.07 -9.64 0.11
N GLU A 71 16.45 -8.71 0.98
CA GLU A 71 17.38 -8.96 2.07
C GLU A 71 16.67 -9.53 3.28
N THR A 72 17.15 -10.66 3.79
CA THR A 72 16.57 -11.36 4.95
C THR A 72 16.54 -10.47 6.20
N ALA A 73 17.56 -9.64 6.42
CA ALA A 73 17.61 -8.73 7.57
C ALA A 73 16.47 -7.70 7.52
N THR A 74 16.28 -7.05 6.37
CA THR A 74 15.21 -6.09 6.12
C THR A 74 13.84 -6.76 6.19
N LYS A 75 13.70 -7.96 5.61
CA LYS A 75 12.46 -8.74 5.69
C LYS A 75 12.07 -9.06 7.13
N ASN A 76 13.01 -9.51 7.96
CA ASN A 76 12.74 -9.77 9.37
C ASN A 76 12.27 -8.51 10.10
N ASN A 77 12.87 -7.36 9.83
CA ASN A 77 12.44 -6.09 10.40
C ASN A 77 11.00 -5.71 9.98
N LEU A 78 10.68 -5.84 8.68
CA LEU A 78 9.32 -5.61 8.16
C LEU A 78 8.30 -6.57 8.76
N VAL A 79 8.66 -7.86 8.94
CA VAL A 79 7.81 -8.85 9.61
C VAL A 79 7.57 -8.47 11.07
N GLN A 80 8.58 -8.02 11.80
CA GLN A 80 8.42 -7.55 13.18
C GLN A 80 7.50 -6.32 13.25
N GLN A 81 7.68 -5.35 12.34
CA GLN A 81 6.80 -4.19 12.23
C GLN A 81 5.35 -4.62 11.94
N TRP A 82 5.16 -5.54 10.99
CA TRP A 82 3.84 -6.11 10.71
C TRP A 82 3.29 -6.83 11.95
N MET A 83 4.08 -7.62 12.67
CA MET A 83 3.65 -8.30 13.90
C MET A 83 3.22 -7.32 14.99
N ALA A 84 3.83 -6.12 15.07
CA ALA A 84 3.43 -5.06 15.99
C ALA A 84 2.10 -4.38 15.64
N ILE A 85 1.59 -4.52 14.40
CA ILE A 85 0.28 -3.97 14.00
C ILE A 85 -0.86 -4.71 14.70
N ASP A 86 -1.91 -3.98 15.08
CA ASP A 86 -3.10 -4.54 15.70
C ASP A 86 -3.79 -5.61 14.84
N ILE A 87 -4.30 -6.64 15.51
CA ILE A 87 -4.91 -7.82 14.87
C ILE A 87 -6.15 -7.42 14.07
N SER A 88 -6.89 -6.40 14.49
CA SER A 88 -8.08 -5.88 13.80
C SER A 88 -7.73 -5.33 12.43
N PHE A 89 -6.65 -4.55 12.33
CA PHE A 89 -6.16 -4.02 11.04
C PHE A 89 -5.66 -5.15 10.14
N LYS A 90 -4.91 -6.12 10.68
CA LYS A 90 -4.45 -7.30 9.92
C LYS A 90 -5.63 -8.10 9.36
N SER A 91 -6.68 -8.29 10.16
CA SER A 91 -7.89 -9.00 9.74
C SER A 91 -8.60 -8.27 8.61
N GLN A 92 -8.78 -6.95 8.73
CA GLN A 92 -9.39 -6.14 7.67
C GLN A 92 -8.58 -6.17 6.36
N ILE A 93 -7.25 -6.05 6.45
CA ILE A 93 -6.36 -6.15 5.28
C ILE A 93 -6.50 -7.51 4.61
N LYS A 94 -6.42 -8.61 5.38
CA LYS A 94 -6.55 -9.97 4.82
C LYS A 94 -7.91 -10.20 4.17
N ASN A 95 -9.01 -9.82 4.83
CA ASN A 95 -10.36 -9.98 4.29
C ASN A 95 -10.54 -9.19 2.99
N SER A 96 -10.04 -7.95 2.96
CA SER A 96 -10.12 -7.11 1.76
C SER A 96 -9.30 -7.70 0.61
N LEU A 97 -8.07 -8.18 0.87
CA LEU A 97 -7.24 -8.84 -0.15
C LEU A 97 -7.88 -10.11 -0.70
N LEU A 98 -8.49 -10.93 0.17
CA LEU A 98 -9.20 -12.14 -0.25
C LEU A 98 -10.41 -11.82 -1.13
N ASN A 99 -11.15 -10.74 -0.80
CA ASN A 99 -12.24 -10.26 -1.65
C ASN A 99 -11.72 -9.78 -3.02
N THR A 100 -10.58 -9.08 -3.06
CA THR A 100 -9.98 -8.64 -4.33
C THR A 100 -9.55 -9.80 -5.23
N LEU A 101 -9.06 -10.90 -4.65
CA LEU A 101 -8.65 -12.10 -5.41
C LEU A 101 -9.82 -12.73 -6.19
N GLY A 102 -11.06 -12.56 -5.71
CA GLY A 102 -12.26 -12.99 -6.40
C GLY A 102 -12.79 -11.99 -7.44
N SER A 103 -12.26 -10.76 -7.46
CA SER A 103 -12.67 -9.75 -8.43
C SER A 103 -11.91 -9.92 -9.75
N SER A 104 -12.62 -9.88 -10.87
CA SER A 104 -12.00 -9.96 -12.19
C SER A 104 -11.18 -8.70 -12.46
N VAL A 105 -9.90 -8.91 -12.80
CA VAL A 105 -8.93 -7.89 -13.26
C VAL A 105 -9.46 -7.10 -14.44
#